data_AF-A0A963A325-F1
#
_entry.id   AF-A0A963A325-F1
#
_cell.length_a   1.000
_cell.length_b   1.000
_cell.length_c   1.000
_cell.angle_alpha   90.00
_cell.angle_beta   90.00
_cell.angle_gamma   90.00
#
_symmetry.space_group_name_H-M   'P 1'
#
loop_
_entity.id
_entity.type
_entity.pdbx_description
1 polymer ?
#
loop_
_entity_poly.entity_id
_entity_poly.type
_entity_poly.pdbx_seq_one_letter_code
_entity_poly.pdbx_strand_id
1 'polypeptide(L)'
;MEFRTELITDSQTIKGVRFPAHIGFRQLLITGPPGAGKSTLIRKLGGWSEEGYVDLSLNKWWTAQALSLRPREIHLGFPCTGFKDALAVFDNEWVRSLTPPELDLTRIRIPPMKRFVFSINWRDRYAFEFLIPRAEALFDQRANRARFGTHPVDESITIEQVRNQLTIYRLAAHYLHQQGLIVYIREGTEGDLLRIVALDNDKPD
;
A
#
# COMPACT_ATOMS: atom_id res chain seq x y z
N MET A 1 -11.47 -6.97 -8.20
CA MET A 1 -11.33 -5.77 -9.04
C MET A 1 -9.92 -5.76 -9.61
N GLU A 2 -9.80 -5.89 -10.93
CA GLU A 2 -8.52 -5.83 -11.62
C GLU A 2 -8.39 -4.47 -12.29
N PHE A 3 -7.34 -3.74 -11.95
CA PHE A 3 -6.93 -2.55 -12.68
C PHE A 3 -5.75 -2.93 -13.57
N ARG A 4 -5.67 -2.33 -14.74
CA ARG A 4 -4.52 -2.55 -15.62
C ARG A 4 -3.34 -1.77 -15.10
N THR A 5 -2.15 -2.30 -15.32
CA THR A 5 -0.91 -1.62 -14.99
C THR A 5 0.00 -1.62 -16.19
N GLU A 6 0.87 -0.63 -16.27
CA GLU A 6 1.89 -0.56 -17.30
C GLU A 6 3.25 -0.20 -16.71
N LEU A 7 4.29 -0.64 -17.40
CA LEU A 7 5.66 -0.39 -17.01
C LEU A 7 5.99 1.10 -17.10
N ILE A 8 6.69 1.62 -16.09
CA ILE A 8 7.23 2.97 -16.12
C ILE A 8 8.52 2.97 -16.92
N THR A 9 8.49 3.57 -18.11
CA THR A 9 9.64 3.67 -19.00
C THR A 9 10.61 4.76 -18.56
N ASP A 10 10.09 5.95 -18.23
CA ASP A 10 10.88 7.08 -17.72
C ASP A 10 11.21 6.87 -16.22
N SER A 11 12.43 6.42 -15.98
CA SER A 11 12.83 5.93 -14.66
C SER A 11 14.26 6.30 -14.29
N GLN A 12 14.48 6.41 -12.99
CA GLN A 12 15.77 6.57 -12.36
C GLN A 12 16.05 5.37 -11.45
N THR A 13 17.33 5.15 -11.13
CA THR A 13 17.73 4.14 -10.14
C THR A 13 18.21 4.83 -8.87
N ILE A 14 17.61 4.48 -7.74
CA ILE A 14 18.04 4.96 -6.42
C ILE A 14 18.48 3.76 -5.61
N LYS A 15 19.78 3.68 -5.26
CA LYS A 15 20.37 2.57 -4.49
C LYS A 15 20.00 1.18 -5.06
N GLY A 16 20.02 1.04 -6.39
CA GLY A 16 19.72 -0.21 -7.08
C GLY A 16 18.24 -0.58 -7.18
N VAL A 17 17.33 0.36 -6.89
CA VAL A 17 15.88 0.19 -7.04
C VAL A 17 15.34 1.20 -8.05
N ARG A 18 14.48 0.74 -8.97
CA ARG A 18 13.90 1.56 -10.04
C ARG A 18 12.70 2.38 -9.54
N PHE A 19 12.71 3.68 -9.83
CA PHE A 19 11.65 4.65 -9.53
C PHE A 19 11.36 5.53 -10.75
N PRO A 20 10.22 6.24 -10.81
CA PRO A 20 9.95 7.20 -11.87
C PRO A 20 10.91 8.38 -11.76
N ALA A 21 11.37 8.92 -12.88
CA ALA A 21 12.43 9.95 -12.89
C ALA A 21 12.05 11.25 -12.15
N HIS A 22 10.76 11.58 -12.07
CA HIS A 22 10.27 12.79 -11.42
C HIS A 22 10.04 12.65 -9.89
N ILE A 23 10.13 11.44 -9.34
CA ILE A 23 9.87 11.20 -7.92
C ILE A 23 11.14 11.41 -7.09
N GLY A 24 11.05 12.26 -6.08
CA GLY A 24 12.11 12.46 -5.12
C GLY A 24 12.17 11.35 -4.08
N PHE A 25 13.39 10.94 -3.70
CA PHE A 25 13.64 9.94 -2.66
C PHE A 25 12.87 10.19 -1.34
N ARG A 26 12.71 11.46 -0.95
CA ARG A 26 12.00 11.88 0.28
C ARG A 26 10.47 11.92 0.15
N GLN A 27 9.90 11.56 -1.01
CA GLN A 27 8.45 11.43 -1.20
C GLN A 27 7.95 10.00 -0.95
N LEU A 28 8.85 9.01 -1.00
CA LEU A 28 8.49 7.59 -1.06
C LEU A 28 7.91 7.08 0.27
N LEU A 29 6.75 6.42 0.16
CA LEU A 29 6.10 5.66 1.21
C LEU A 29 5.82 4.25 0.69
N ILE A 30 6.29 3.23 1.40
CA ILE A 30 6.17 1.84 0.95
C ILE A 30 5.12 1.13 1.80
N THR A 31 4.12 0.54 1.16
CA THR A 31 3.02 -0.17 1.83
C THR A 31 2.68 -1.48 1.13
N GLY A 32 1.88 -2.32 1.75
CA GLY A 32 1.58 -3.67 1.27
C GLY A 32 1.26 -4.63 2.42
N PRO A 33 0.73 -5.83 2.14
CA PRO A 33 0.37 -6.79 3.18
C PRO A 33 1.59 -7.32 3.94
N PRO A 34 1.38 -7.95 5.11
CA PRO A 34 2.43 -8.66 5.85
C PRO A 34 3.17 -9.63 4.93
N GLY A 35 4.50 -9.69 5.04
CA GLY A 35 5.32 -10.59 4.24
C GLY A 35 5.62 -10.09 2.82
N ALA A 36 5.04 -8.99 2.33
CA ALA A 36 5.31 -8.50 0.96
C ALA A 36 6.74 -7.98 0.69
N GLY A 37 7.59 -7.91 1.72
CA GLY A 37 8.99 -7.47 1.59
C GLY A 37 9.23 -5.97 1.79
N LYS A 38 8.26 -5.24 2.35
CA LYS A 38 8.36 -3.79 2.65
C LYS A 38 9.65 -3.42 3.39
N SER A 39 9.93 -4.10 4.49
CA SER A 39 11.11 -3.81 5.31
C SER A 39 12.41 -4.13 4.59
N THR A 40 12.43 -5.17 3.75
CA THR A 40 13.58 -5.49 2.89
C THR A 40 13.83 -4.37 1.89
N LEU A 41 12.78 -3.86 1.24
CA LEU A 41 12.89 -2.77 0.28
C LEU A 41 13.35 -1.47 0.96
N ILE A 42 12.79 -1.13 2.13
CA ILE A 42 13.22 0.05 2.90
C ILE A 42 14.68 -0.05 3.34
N ARG A 43 15.15 -1.21 3.78
CA ARG A 43 16.57 -1.41 4.11
C ARG A 43 17.48 -1.22 2.91
N LYS A 44 17.12 -1.75 1.73
CA LYS A 44 17.86 -1.55 0.47
C LYS A 44 17.96 -0.06 0.10
N LEU A 45 16.88 0.68 0.33
CA LEU A 45 16.84 2.13 0.13
C LEU A 45 17.55 2.92 1.23
N GLY A 46 18.02 2.29 2.31
CA GLY A 46 18.53 2.98 3.50
C GLY A 46 17.52 3.97 4.08
N GLY A 47 16.24 3.57 4.09
CA GLY A 47 15.15 4.32 4.70
C GLY A 47 15.03 4.06 6.20
N TRP A 48 13.98 4.62 6.78
CA TRP A 48 13.72 4.52 8.21
C TRP A 48 13.09 3.17 8.56
N SER A 49 13.74 2.42 9.45
CA SER A 49 13.36 1.06 9.82
C SER A 49 12.18 0.96 10.77
N GLU A 50 11.86 2.03 11.50
CA GLU A 50 10.67 2.09 12.33
C GLU A 50 9.42 2.19 11.45
N GLU A 51 8.49 1.25 11.63
CA GLU A 51 7.25 1.16 10.89
C GLU A 51 6.30 2.32 11.27
N GLY A 52 5.72 2.97 10.26
CA GLY A 52 4.63 3.92 10.46
C GLY A 52 3.27 3.24 10.38
N TYR A 53 2.27 3.83 11.03
CA TYR A 53 0.86 3.47 10.86
C TYR A 53 0.05 4.69 10.47
N VAL A 54 -0.86 4.53 9.51
CA VAL A 54 -1.78 5.58 9.06
C VAL A 54 -3.18 5.00 8.89
N ASP A 55 -4.12 5.51 9.69
CA ASP A 55 -5.55 5.24 9.52
C ASP A 55 -6.11 6.15 8.41
N LEU A 56 -6.57 5.56 7.31
CA LEU A 56 -7.11 6.27 6.16
C LEU A 56 -8.47 6.93 6.42
N SER A 57 -9.17 6.56 7.49
CA SER A 57 -10.48 7.10 7.88
C SER A 57 -10.38 8.39 8.70
N LEU A 58 -9.21 8.64 9.30
CA LEU A 58 -8.99 9.82 10.12
C LEU A 58 -8.83 11.07 9.26
N ASN A 59 -9.54 12.12 9.66
CA ASN A 59 -9.37 13.43 9.03
C ASN A 59 -7.92 13.89 9.20
N LYS A 60 -7.33 14.41 8.11
CA LYS A 60 -5.95 14.90 8.07
C LYS A 60 -4.87 13.84 8.34
N TRP A 61 -5.12 12.56 8.07
CA TRP A 61 -4.07 11.53 8.20
C TRP A 61 -2.78 11.87 7.42
N TRP A 62 -2.87 12.65 6.33
CA TRP A 62 -1.72 13.11 5.53
C TRP A 62 -0.78 14.09 6.26
N THR A 63 -1.17 14.57 7.44
CA THR A 63 -0.32 15.36 8.34
C THR A 63 0.27 14.53 9.47
N ALA A 64 0.03 13.22 9.51
CA ALA A 64 0.51 12.35 10.59
C ALA A 64 2.04 12.37 10.67
N GLN A 65 2.58 12.42 11.90
CA GLN A 65 4.01 12.43 12.14
C GLN A 65 4.70 11.18 11.57
N ALA A 66 3.99 10.04 11.54
CA ALA A 66 4.44 8.79 10.94
C ALA A 66 4.93 8.95 9.49
N LEU A 67 4.42 9.95 8.75
CA LEU A 67 4.76 10.26 7.35
C LEU A 67 5.94 11.22 7.18
N SER A 68 6.53 11.72 8.27
CA SER A 68 7.54 12.79 8.20
C SER A 68 8.88 12.30 7.64
N LEU A 69 9.38 11.20 8.18
CA LEU A 69 10.67 10.59 7.85
C LEU A 69 10.50 9.62 6.69
N ARG A 70 11.24 9.85 5.60
CA ARG A 70 11.10 9.12 4.33
C ARG A 70 12.45 8.88 3.64
N PRO A 71 12.59 7.79 2.86
CA PRO A 71 11.60 6.74 2.61
C PRO A 71 11.30 5.91 3.86
N ARG A 72 10.06 5.43 3.98
CA ARG A 72 9.59 4.66 5.15
C ARG A 72 8.53 3.64 4.76
N GLU A 73 8.52 2.54 5.50
CA GLU A 73 7.43 1.55 5.53
C GLU A 73 6.23 2.09 6.31
N ILE A 74 5.04 2.00 5.72
CA ILE A 74 3.78 2.35 6.36
C ILE A 74 2.79 1.19 6.28
N HIS A 75 2.15 0.90 7.40
CA HIS A 75 0.93 0.10 7.46
C HIS A 75 -0.28 1.02 7.37
N LEU A 76 -1.32 0.52 6.72
CA LEU A 76 -2.55 1.26 6.51
C LEU A 76 -3.66 0.65 7.37
N GLY A 77 -4.34 1.51 8.10
CA GLY A 77 -5.65 1.24 8.67
C GLY A 77 -6.73 1.47 7.62
N PHE A 78 -7.48 0.42 7.31
CA PHE A 78 -8.54 0.43 6.33
C PHE A 78 -9.91 0.53 7.01
N PRO A 79 -10.73 1.55 6.72
CA PRO A 79 -12.11 1.56 7.20
C PRO A 79 -12.88 0.42 6.54
N CYS A 80 -13.45 -0.47 7.35
CA CYS A 80 -14.19 -1.62 6.84
C CYS A 80 -15.67 -1.55 7.23
N THR A 81 -16.54 -2.06 6.36
CA THR A 81 -17.98 -2.16 6.62
C THR A 81 -18.23 -3.00 7.87
N GLY A 82 -19.05 -2.49 8.78
CA GLY A 82 -19.34 -3.17 10.05
C GLY A 82 -18.31 -2.94 11.16
N PHE A 83 -17.19 -2.27 10.88
CA PHE A 83 -16.16 -1.95 11.86
C PHE A 83 -16.10 -0.45 12.14
N LYS A 84 -16.23 -0.07 13.42
CA LYS A 84 -16.20 1.34 13.83
C LYS A 84 -14.84 1.97 13.58
N ASP A 85 -13.78 1.26 13.94
CA ASP A 85 -12.40 1.71 13.78
C ASP A 85 -11.80 1.11 12.49
N ALA A 86 -10.77 1.76 11.94
CA ALA A 86 -10.06 1.21 10.79
C ALA A 86 -9.15 0.06 11.23
N LEU A 87 -9.02 -0.95 10.37
CA LEU A 87 -8.27 -2.15 10.64
C LEU A 87 -7.04 -2.24 9.74
N ALA A 88 -5.88 -2.56 10.31
CA ALA A 88 -4.82 -3.17 9.55
C ALA A 88 -5.23 -4.61 9.18
N VAL A 89 -4.75 -5.10 8.03
CA VAL A 89 -5.09 -6.45 7.55
C VAL A 89 -4.57 -7.59 8.42
N PHE A 90 -3.78 -7.28 9.44
CA PHE A 90 -3.21 -8.21 10.41
C PHE A 90 -3.77 -8.05 11.83
N ASP A 91 -4.71 -7.12 12.03
CA ASP A 91 -5.39 -6.97 13.32
C ASP A 91 -6.19 -8.24 13.64
N ASN A 92 -6.35 -8.53 14.93
CA ASN A 92 -7.07 -9.74 15.36
C ASN A 92 -8.52 -9.73 14.87
N GLU A 93 -9.16 -8.57 14.88
CA GLU A 93 -10.51 -8.32 14.38
C GLU A 93 -10.60 -8.63 12.88
N TRP A 94 -9.55 -8.36 12.12
CA TRP A 94 -9.45 -8.74 10.71
C TRP A 94 -9.30 -10.25 10.55
N VAL A 95 -8.28 -10.82 11.20
CA VAL A 95 -7.85 -12.21 11.00
C VAL A 95 -8.90 -13.21 11.49
N ARG A 96 -9.62 -12.86 12.56
CA ARG A 96 -10.64 -13.72 13.19
C ARG A 96 -12.06 -13.47 12.67
N SER A 97 -12.24 -12.53 11.74
CA SER A 97 -13.56 -12.27 11.16
C SER A 97 -14.07 -13.50 10.41
N LEU A 98 -15.32 -13.90 10.67
CA LEU A 98 -15.97 -15.02 9.99
C LEU A 98 -16.17 -14.74 8.49
N THR A 99 -16.41 -13.48 8.16
CA THR A 99 -16.50 -12.99 6.78
C THR A 99 -15.33 -12.06 6.49
N PRO A 100 -14.71 -12.12 5.29
CA PRO A 100 -13.65 -11.19 4.93
C PRO A 100 -14.13 -9.74 5.06
N PRO A 101 -13.45 -8.88 5.84
CA PRO A 101 -13.84 -7.48 5.95
C PRO A 101 -13.79 -6.79 4.59
N GLU A 102 -14.83 -6.03 4.27
CA GLU A 102 -14.94 -5.27 3.02
C GLU A 102 -14.54 -3.81 3.24
N LEU A 103 -13.77 -3.24 2.31
CA LEU A 103 -13.31 -1.85 2.38
C LEU A 103 -14.46 -0.88 2.14
N ASP A 104 -14.70 0.04 3.10
CA ASP A 104 -15.63 1.14 2.94
C ASP A 104 -14.91 2.38 2.38
N LEU A 105 -14.96 2.52 1.05
CA LEU A 105 -14.33 3.63 0.33
C LEU A 105 -14.88 5.00 0.75
N THR A 106 -16.13 5.09 1.22
CA THR A 106 -16.77 6.37 1.57
C THR A 106 -16.16 6.99 2.83
N ARG A 107 -15.54 6.16 3.67
CA ARG A 107 -14.87 6.57 4.90
C ARG A 107 -13.42 6.97 4.69
N ILE A 108 -12.81 6.61 3.55
CA ILE A 108 -11.43 7.02 3.25
C ILE A 108 -11.39 8.54 3.06
N ARG A 109 -10.56 9.21 3.85
CA ARG A 109 -10.34 10.66 3.74
C ARG A 109 -9.24 10.91 2.72
N ILE A 110 -9.44 11.92 1.88
CA ILE A 110 -8.50 12.27 0.81
C ILE A 110 -7.91 13.65 1.09
N PRO A 111 -6.59 13.85 0.92
CA PRO A 111 -5.99 15.16 1.03
C PRO A 111 -6.64 16.16 0.07
N PRO A 112 -6.94 17.39 0.53
CA PRO A 112 -7.55 18.39 -0.32
C PRO A 112 -6.61 18.75 -1.48
N MET A 113 -7.19 19.14 -2.61
CA MET A 113 -6.44 19.78 -3.68
C MET A 113 -5.76 21.06 -3.16
N LYS A 114 -4.58 21.37 -3.71
CA LYS A 114 -3.87 22.61 -3.40
C LYS A 114 -4.79 23.81 -3.69
N ARG A 115 -5.06 24.63 -2.67
CA ARG A 115 -5.99 25.78 -2.80
C ARG A 115 -5.27 27.09 -3.13
N PHE A 116 -4.07 27.29 -2.59
CA PHE A 116 -3.31 28.53 -2.72
C PHE A 116 -1.86 28.25 -3.14
N VAL A 117 -1.21 29.22 -3.80
CA VAL A 117 0.15 29.07 -4.34
C VAL A 117 1.17 28.65 -3.27
N PHE A 118 1.08 29.21 -2.05
CA PHE A 118 1.96 28.89 -0.92
C PHE A 118 1.48 27.75 -0.03
N SER A 119 0.29 27.19 -0.29
CA SER A 119 -0.19 26.03 0.47
C SER A 119 0.56 24.75 0.06
N ILE A 120 0.76 23.85 1.03
CA ILE A 120 1.39 22.55 0.78
C ILE A 120 0.51 21.75 -0.19
N ASN A 121 1.10 21.26 -1.28
CA ASN A 121 0.43 20.25 -2.11
C ASN A 121 0.56 18.88 -1.45
N TRP A 122 -0.45 18.47 -0.69
CA TRP A 122 -0.44 17.17 0.00
C TRP A 122 -0.47 15.97 -0.96
N ARG A 123 -1.06 16.12 -2.14
CA ARG A 123 -1.17 15.04 -3.13
C ARG A 123 0.16 14.75 -3.84
N ASP A 124 0.97 15.80 -4.05
CA ASP A 124 2.32 15.67 -4.62
C ASP A 124 3.40 15.42 -3.55
N ARG A 125 3.05 15.57 -2.27
CA ARG A 125 4.02 15.43 -1.16
C ARG A 125 4.47 13.98 -0.97
N TYR A 126 3.63 13.02 -1.35
CA TYR A 126 3.82 11.61 -1.08
C TYR A 126 3.66 10.80 -2.36
N ALA A 127 4.56 9.85 -2.57
CA ALA A 127 4.45 8.83 -3.60
C ALA A 127 4.30 7.48 -2.90
N PHE A 128 3.12 6.88 -3.01
CA PHE A 128 2.82 5.58 -2.42
C PHE A 128 3.26 4.48 -3.37
N GLU A 129 4.13 3.61 -2.90
CA GLU A 129 4.48 2.37 -3.56
C GLU A 129 3.80 1.21 -2.84
N PHE A 130 2.82 0.60 -3.51
CA PHE A 130 2.11 -0.58 -3.04
C PHE A 130 2.82 -1.84 -3.53
N LEU A 131 3.39 -2.59 -2.60
CA LEU A 131 3.87 -3.94 -2.85
C LEU A 131 2.68 -4.90 -2.90
N ILE A 132 2.30 -5.32 -4.11
CA ILE A 132 1.18 -6.22 -4.35
C ILE A 132 1.69 -7.44 -5.14
N PRO A 133 2.37 -8.40 -4.48
CA PRO A 133 2.82 -9.62 -5.11
C PRO A 133 1.63 -10.52 -5.54
N ARG A 134 1.94 -11.56 -6.32
CA ARG A 134 1.00 -12.66 -6.59
C ARG A 134 0.64 -13.38 -5.29
N ALA A 135 -0.61 -13.83 -5.17
CA ALA A 135 -1.14 -14.42 -3.95
C ALA A 135 -0.37 -15.68 -3.54
N GLU A 136 -0.06 -16.53 -4.51
CA GLU A 136 0.66 -17.78 -4.31
C GLU A 136 2.09 -17.52 -3.80
N ALA A 137 2.80 -16.57 -4.43
CA ALA A 137 4.14 -16.19 -4.00
C ALA A 137 4.16 -15.60 -2.58
N LEU A 138 3.18 -14.76 -2.24
CA LEU A 138 3.06 -14.19 -0.90
C LEU A 138 2.70 -15.26 0.14
N PHE A 139 1.81 -16.18 -0.21
CA PHE A 139 1.44 -17.30 0.64
C PHE A 139 2.65 -18.19 0.94
N ASP A 140 3.39 -18.60 -0.08
CA ASP A 140 4.60 -19.43 0.09
C ASP A 140 5.63 -18.72 0.98
N GLN A 141 5.84 -17.42 0.77
CA GLN A 141 6.75 -16.62 1.58
C GLN A 141 6.31 -16.57 3.05
N ARG A 142 5.01 -16.38 3.32
CA ARG A 142 4.47 -16.31 4.68
C ARG A 142 4.42 -17.68 5.36
N ALA A 143 4.04 -18.73 4.63
CA ALA A 143 4.08 -20.10 5.12
C ALA A 143 5.50 -20.53 5.51
N ASN A 144 6.51 -20.14 4.71
CA ASN A 144 7.92 -20.35 5.07
C ASN A 144 8.33 -19.55 6.32
N ARG A 145 7.88 -18.29 6.45
CA ARG A 145 8.14 -17.47 7.66
C ARG A 145 7.49 -18.04 8.92
N ALA A 146 6.27 -18.59 8.81
CA ALA A 146 5.56 -19.22 9.91
C ALA A 146 6.35 -20.38 10.52
N ARG A 147 7.05 -21.17 9.69
CA ARG A 147 7.91 -22.28 10.15
C ARG A 147 9.03 -21.84 11.10
N PHE A 148 9.45 -20.57 11.02
CA PHE A 148 10.47 -20.02 11.90
C PHE A 148 9.89 -19.42 13.20
N GLY A 149 8.57 -19.41 13.39
CA GLY A 149 7.91 -18.98 14.63
C GLY A 149 8.09 -17.50 15.00
N THR A 150 8.59 -16.68 14.09
CA THR A 150 8.95 -15.28 14.36
C THR A 150 7.80 -14.29 14.17
N HIS A 151 6.67 -14.73 13.60
CA HIS A 151 5.56 -13.87 13.20
C HIS A 151 4.21 -14.53 13.53
N PRO A 152 3.59 -14.20 14.68
CA PRO A 152 2.33 -14.82 15.12
C PRO A 152 1.18 -14.69 14.12
N VAL A 153 1.15 -13.60 13.35
CA VAL A 153 0.17 -13.35 12.27
C VAL A 153 0.23 -14.40 11.14
N ASP A 154 1.32 -15.18 11.05
CA ASP A 154 1.54 -16.17 9.99
C ASP A 154 1.24 -17.62 10.46
N GLU A 155 0.93 -17.87 11.74
CA GLU A 155 0.82 -19.23 12.32
C GLU A 155 -0.24 -20.12 11.66
N SER A 156 -1.37 -19.56 11.24
CA SER A 156 -2.48 -20.29 10.60
C SER A 156 -2.93 -19.62 9.31
N ILE A 157 -1.99 -19.07 8.54
CA ILE A 157 -2.30 -18.33 7.32
C ILE A 157 -2.89 -19.25 6.25
N THR A 158 -3.97 -18.82 5.59
CA THR A 158 -4.53 -19.50 4.41
C THR A 158 -4.34 -18.68 3.13
N ILE A 159 -4.43 -19.34 1.97
CA ILE A 159 -4.38 -18.65 0.68
C ILE A 159 -5.57 -17.71 0.49
N GLU A 160 -6.76 -18.05 1.00
CA GLU A 160 -7.92 -17.14 0.93
C GLU A 160 -7.67 -15.87 1.73
N GLN A 161 -7.10 -15.99 2.94
CA GLN A 161 -6.72 -14.82 3.74
C GLN A 161 -5.74 -13.93 2.97
N VAL A 162 -4.70 -14.51 2.36
CA VAL A 162 -3.74 -13.76 1.53
C VAL A 162 -4.43 -13.04 0.36
N ARG A 163 -5.34 -13.71 -0.34
CA ARG A 163 -6.11 -13.13 -1.45
C ARG A 163 -7.00 -11.98 -0.99
N ASN A 164 -7.65 -12.11 0.17
CA ASN A 164 -8.49 -11.06 0.73
C ASN A 164 -7.67 -9.83 1.12
N GLN A 165 -6.51 -10.03 1.77
CA GLN A 165 -5.61 -8.92 2.11
C GLN A 165 -5.10 -8.20 0.85
N LEU A 166 -4.67 -8.96 -0.16
CA LEU A 166 -4.23 -8.38 -1.44
C LEU A 166 -5.36 -7.60 -2.13
N THR A 167 -6.60 -8.10 -2.07
CA THR A 167 -7.77 -7.43 -2.64
C THR A 167 -7.96 -6.04 -2.02
N ILE A 168 -7.81 -5.92 -0.70
CA ILE A 168 -7.97 -4.65 0.02
C ILE A 168 -6.87 -3.66 -0.35
N TYR A 169 -5.62 -4.10 -0.42
CA TYR A 169 -4.52 -3.26 -0.91
C TYR A 169 -4.74 -2.81 -2.36
N ARG A 170 -5.26 -3.69 -3.24
CA ARG A 170 -5.60 -3.34 -4.62
C ARG A 170 -6.70 -2.29 -4.68
N LEU A 171 -7.79 -2.48 -3.95
CA LEU A 171 -8.91 -1.52 -3.89
C LEU A 171 -8.45 -0.16 -3.37
N ALA A 172 -7.65 -0.15 -2.29
CA ALA A 172 -7.11 1.08 -1.72
C ALA A 172 -6.15 1.79 -2.69
N ALA A 173 -5.20 1.07 -3.30
CA ALA A 173 -4.26 1.63 -4.27
C ALA A 173 -5.00 2.29 -5.44
N HIS A 174 -5.98 1.58 -6.00
CA HIS A 174 -6.80 2.08 -7.08
C HIS A 174 -7.60 3.32 -6.68
N TYR A 175 -8.28 3.27 -5.53
CA TYR A 175 -9.07 4.40 -5.05
C TYR A 175 -8.20 5.64 -4.81
N LEU A 176 -7.05 5.50 -4.13
CA LEU A 176 -6.13 6.62 -3.90
C LEU A 176 -5.60 7.21 -5.22
N HIS A 177 -5.29 6.37 -6.21
CA HIS A 177 -4.90 6.82 -7.54
C HIS A 177 -6.02 7.62 -8.23
N GLN A 178 -7.25 7.09 -8.24
CA GLN A 178 -8.41 7.80 -8.81
C GLN A 178 -8.67 9.15 -8.14
N GLN A 179 -8.34 9.25 -6.85
CA GLN A 179 -8.45 10.50 -6.08
C GLN A 179 -7.27 11.45 -6.30
N GLY A 180 -6.35 11.12 -7.21
CA GLY A 180 -5.24 11.99 -7.64
C GLY A 180 -4.03 11.97 -6.71
N LEU A 181 -3.85 10.92 -5.90
CA LEU A 181 -2.58 10.69 -5.21
C LEU A 181 -1.61 9.96 -6.13
N ILE A 182 -0.31 10.17 -5.92
CA ILE A 182 0.73 9.44 -6.64
C ILE A 182 0.80 8.02 -6.08
N VAL A 183 0.40 7.04 -6.89
CA VAL A 183 0.38 5.61 -6.53
C VAL A 183 1.10 4.79 -7.60
N TYR A 184 1.98 3.91 -7.15
CA TYR A 184 2.67 2.91 -7.96
C TYR A 184 2.48 1.53 -7.38
N ILE A 185 2.54 0.52 -8.25
CA ILE A 185 2.44 -0.89 -7.89
C ILE A 185 3.78 -1.55 -8.18
N ARG A 186 4.22 -2.44 -7.28
CA ARG A 186 5.37 -3.33 -7.52
C ARG A 186 5.00 -4.75 -7.12
N GLU A 187 5.36 -5.71 -7.97
CA GLU A 187 5.18 -7.14 -7.68
C GLU A 187 6.39 -7.69 -6.91
N GLY A 188 6.43 -7.45 -5.60
CA GLY A 188 7.53 -7.88 -4.72
C GLY A 188 8.77 -6.97 -4.81
N THR A 189 9.85 -7.30 -4.10
CA THR A 189 10.98 -6.37 -3.90
C THR A 189 11.86 -6.15 -5.13
N GLU A 190 11.92 -7.14 -6.02
CA GLU A 190 12.70 -7.10 -7.26
C GLU A 190 11.82 -6.94 -8.51
N GLY A 191 10.50 -6.80 -8.32
CA GLY A 191 9.57 -6.57 -9.42
C GLY A 191 9.73 -5.20 -10.05
N ASP A 192 9.29 -5.06 -11.29
CA ASP A 192 9.21 -3.78 -11.97
C ASP A 192 8.22 -2.83 -11.29
N LEU A 193 8.49 -1.53 -11.42
CA LEU A 193 7.58 -0.50 -10.94
C LEU A 193 6.56 -0.17 -12.02
N LEU A 194 5.29 -0.26 -11.67
CA LEU A 194 4.17 -0.14 -12.57
C LEU A 194 3.29 1.05 -12.15
N ARG A 195 2.69 1.73 -13.13
CA ARG A 195 1.64 2.71 -12.90
C ARG A 195 0.28 2.11 -13.22
N ILE A 196 -0.74 2.54 -12.51
CA ILE A 196 -2.13 2.11 -12.75
C ILE A 196 -2.68 2.87 -13.96
N VAL A 197 -3.20 2.13 -14.94
CA VAL A 197 -4.01 2.64 -16.05
C VAL A 197 -5.45 2.16 -15.89
N ALA A 198 -6.42 2.93 -16.41
CA ALA A 198 -7.86 2.81 -16.15
C ALA A 198 -8.45 1.38 -16.11
N LEU A 199 -9.64 1.24 -15.49
CA LEU A 199 -10.41 -0.01 -15.45
C LEU A 199 -10.88 -0.45 -16.83
N ASP A 200 -11.08 -1.75 -17.00
CA ASP A 200 -11.67 -2.38 -18.18
C ASP A 200 -13.17 -2.10 -18.41
N ASN A 201 -13.69 -0.96 -17.94
CA ASN A 201 -15.11 -0.59 -18.04
C ASN A 201 -15.41 0.54 -19.05
N ASP A 202 -14.44 0.97 -19.87
CA ASP A 202 -14.68 1.88 -21.00
C ASP A 202 -14.74 1.10 -22.33
N LYS A 203 -15.66 0.15 -22.43
CA LYS A 203 -16.26 -0.18 -23.74
C LYS A 203 -17.62 0.50 -23.79
N PRO A 204 -17.82 1.52 -24.66
CA PRO A 204 -19.17 1.90 -25.03
C PRO A 204 -19.77 0.72 -25.80
N ASP A 205 -20.89 0.20 -25.31
CA ASP A 205 -21.84 -0.54 -26.15
C ASP A 205 -22.38 0.39 -27.25
#